data_AF-A0A7J4K6R5-F1
#
_entry.id   AF-A0A7J4K6R5-F1
#
_cell.length_a   1.000
_cell.length_b   1.000
_cell.length_c   1.000
_cell.angle_alpha   90.00
_cell.angle_beta   90.00
_cell.angle_gamma   90.00
#
_symmetry.space_group_name_H-M   'P 1'
#
loop_
_entity.id
_entity.type
_entity.pdbx_description
1 polymer ?
#
loop_
_entity_poly.entity_id
_entity_poly.type
_entity_poly.pdbx_seq_one_letter_code
_entity_poly.pdbx_strand_id
1 'polypeptide(L)'
;MVKKFLSINEVPVEIKEKLSRYVTNVGGNTFVIHGLPSELTGGLLARYSRAQTGLQLTLLNEFLDDNGEPSAQRGSALMDRVLNAFGDDSVGELEGTHVGIEDISQLATKWIEDRRIGGSPIEQSTRYVKYDVKDENGRWRYLRPTEIMQSGLGDKFESVNNRAFDVYQKGVKGLVDHFKQEFPRSKQTLEVDRYETRVKVGEADLINDEERKAFDLAYNFTIRCAALDVGRCVLPSSTLTHIGLFGNGRFYTSLLNFLKSNELEEAQSRASDLELELNKVIPTFIKRNKANPQSAQINTAMKEVASELFRDIVPTGDKVTLLSRSNEYINEVLASALFSYTNVSMPQIMNRLGEISEERKLELLNLYKGKRESRRDRTGRGIEAGYPLTFDLVGGFAEYRDLERHRMLTQQRQDLTTELGFILPPEMSVIGLEGEVNEVVGMMDDLNSDIRHAGLIQAGQYATLFNHRMRFMLGMNLRAFQHLSELRTQPAGHFSYRSMVMEMANAVTELYPWAKTFYNFVDYSDPGNKISRATEQSKISGRNLASGVDASLDI
;
A
#
# COMPACT_ATOMS: atom_id res chain seq x y z
N MET A 1 23.45 -35.58 4.72
CA MET A 1 23.46 -34.82 3.46
C MET A 1 22.03 -34.86 2.95
N VAL A 2 21.28 -33.74 3.05
CA VAL A 2 19.86 -33.72 2.69
C VAL A 2 19.73 -34.08 1.21
N LYS A 3 18.94 -35.10 0.88
CA LYS A 3 18.73 -35.54 -0.51
C LYS A 3 17.95 -34.45 -1.24
N LYS A 4 18.60 -33.74 -2.17
CA LYS A 4 17.91 -32.77 -3.05
C LYS A 4 17.14 -33.53 -4.12
N PHE A 5 15.85 -33.22 -4.26
CA PHE A 5 14.98 -33.76 -5.30
C PHE A 5 14.95 -32.83 -6.51
N LEU A 6 15.02 -33.39 -7.72
CA LEU A 6 14.97 -32.61 -8.97
C LEU A 6 13.56 -32.58 -9.56
N SER A 7 12.75 -33.60 -9.24
CA SER A 7 11.34 -33.67 -9.63
C SER A 7 10.46 -34.08 -8.47
N ILE A 8 9.23 -33.55 -8.44
CA ILE A 8 8.23 -33.95 -7.44
C ILE A 8 7.88 -35.44 -7.56
N ASN A 9 8.08 -36.05 -8.73
CA ASN A 9 7.83 -37.48 -8.95
C ASN A 9 8.85 -38.37 -8.23
N GLU A 10 10.06 -37.88 -7.97
CA GLU A 10 11.13 -38.60 -7.27
C GLU A 10 10.97 -38.54 -5.75
N VAL A 11 10.08 -37.68 -5.25
CA VAL A 11 9.83 -37.50 -3.82
C VAL A 11 9.05 -38.71 -3.29
N PRO A 12 9.56 -39.42 -2.26
CA PRO A 12 8.86 -40.52 -1.60
C PRO A 12 7.48 -40.12 -1.10
N VAL A 13 6.54 -41.08 -1.12
CA VAL A 13 5.14 -40.86 -0.70
C VAL A 13 5.07 -40.27 0.72
N GLU A 14 5.86 -40.81 1.65
CA GLU A 14 5.94 -40.35 3.04
C GLU A 14 6.35 -38.87 3.16
N ILE A 15 7.22 -38.38 2.26
CA ILE A 15 7.66 -36.98 2.23
C ILE A 15 6.59 -36.10 1.57
N LYS A 16 5.89 -36.60 0.54
CA LYS A 16 4.74 -35.91 -0.06
C LYS A 16 3.60 -35.72 0.93
N GLU A 17 3.33 -36.72 1.76
CA GLU A 17 2.33 -36.65 2.82
C GLU A 17 2.68 -35.54 3.83
N LYS A 18 3.94 -35.39 4.20
CA LYS A 18 4.39 -34.28 5.06
C LYS A 18 4.26 -32.92 4.38
N LEU A 19 4.62 -32.83 3.09
CA LEU A 19 4.48 -31.61 2.30
C LEU A 19 3.00 -31.15 2.21
N SER A 20 2.04 -32.08 2.22
CA SER A 20 0.60 -31.76 2.23
C SER A 20 0.14 -30.95 3.45
N ARG A 21 0.94 -30.88 4.52
CA ARG A 21 0.69 -30.00 5.67
C ARG A 21 0.94 -28.52 5.34
N TYR A 22 1.69 -28.24 4.28
CA TYR A 22 2.14 -26.91 3.91
C TYR A 22 1.64 -26.42 2.55
N VAL A 23 1.19 -27.33 1.68
CA VAL A 23 0.61 -27.00 0.38
C VAL A 23 -0.66 -27.82 0.12
N THR A 24 -1.68 -27.18 -0.44
CA THR A 24 -3.00 -27.82 -0.64
C THR A 24 -3.04 -28.85 -1.78
N ASN A 25 -2.09 -28.83 -2.70
CA ASN A 25 -2.04 -29.72 -3.86
C ASN A 25 -0.59 -30.14 -4.17
N VAL A 26 -0.16 -31.24 -3.54
CA VAL A 26 1.20 -31.76 -3.69
C VAL A 26 1.42 -32.29 -5.11
N GLY A 27 2.41 -31.73 -5.81
CA GLY A 27 2.71 -32.05 -7.20
C GLY A 27 1.82 -31.41 -8.25
N GLY A 28 0.77 -30.69 -7.86
CA GLY A 28 0.01 -29.86 -8.78
C GLY A 28 0.70 -28.54 -9.14
N ASN A 29 0.39 -28.00 -10.32
CA ASN A 29 0.90 -26.71 -10.79
C ASN A 29 0.20 -25.49 -10.13
N THR A 30 -0.82 -25.72 -9.30
CA THR A 30 -1.57 -24.69 -8.58
C THR A 30 -1.92 -25.19 -7.19
N PHE A 31 -1.51 -24.44 -6.18
CA PHE A 31 -1.63 -24.79 -4.76
C PHE A 31 -1.60 -23.53 -3.89
N VAL A 32 -2.10 -23.66 -2.67
CA VAL A 32 -2.04 -22.61 -1.64
C VAL A 32 -1.02 -23.03 -0.58
N ILE A 33 -0.17 -22.10 -0.16
CA ILE A 33 0.75 -22.29 0.98
C ILE A 33 -0.02 -22.06 2.28
N HIS A 34 0.10 -22.96 3.25
CA HIS A 34 -0.48 -22.83 4.59
C HIS A 34 0.43 -23.46 5.64
N GLY A 35 0.13 -23.25 6.93
CA GLY A 35 0.80 -23.95 8.04
C GLY A 35 2.28 -23.65 8.26
N LEU A 36 2.95 -22.92 7.37
CA LEU A 36 4.32 -22.46 7.56
C LEU A 36 4.37 -21.30 8.56
N PRO A 37 5.39 -21.24 9.44
CA PRO A 37 5.71 -20.03 10.18
C PRO A 37 5.82 -18.84 9.23
N SER A 38 5.27 -17.68 9.63
CA SER A 38 5.17 -16.49 8.78
C SER A 38 6.51 -16.19 8.11
N GLU A 39 7.60 -16.07 8.88
CA GLU A 39 8.96 -15.70 8.42
C GLU A 39 9.57 -16.63 7.36
N LEU A 40 9.01 -17.82 7.14
CA LEU A 40 9.49 -18.73 6.10
C LEU A 40 8.82 -18.48 4.76
N THR A 41 7.59 -17.97 4.76
CA THR A 41 6.78 -17.87 3.54
C THR A 41 7.32 -16.79 2.61
N GLY A 42 7.62 -15.60 3.13
CA GLY A 42 8.24 -14.51 2.38
C GLY A 42 9.65 -14.86 1.92
N GLY A 43 10.44 -15.52 2.80
CA GLY A 43 11.78 -16.02 2.45
C GLY A 43 11.74 -17.06 1.32
N LEU A 44 10.79 -18.00 1.38
CA LEU A 44 10.56 -19.02 0.36
C LEU A 44 10.18 -18.40 -0.98
N LEU A 45 9.22 -17.48 -1.01
CA LEU A 45 8.76 -16.84 -2.25
C LEU A 45 9.86 -15.98 -2.88
N ALA A 46 10.62 -15.26 -2.06
CA ALA A 46 11.78 -14.51 -2.52
C ALA A 46 12.84 -15.43 -3.14
N ARG A 47 13.15 -16.57 -2.48
CA ARG A 47 14.09 -17.57 -3.00
C ARG A 47 13.60 -18.22 -4.29
N TYR A 48 12.31 -18.58 -4.35
CA TYR A 48 11.68 -19.24 -5.50
C TYR A 48 11.82 -18.42 -6.79
N SER A 49 11.75 -17.09 -6.69
CA SER A 49 11.89 -16.20 -7.86
C SER A 49 13.21 -16.37 -8.64
N ARG A 50 14.21 -17.05 -8.05
CA ARG A 50 15.54 -17.30 -8.63
C ARG A 50 15.94 -18.78 -8.55
N ALA A 51 15.04 -19.66 -8.16
CA ALA A 51 15.33 -21.09 -8.07
C ALA A 51 15.13 -21.75 -9.43
N GLN A 52 15.97 -22.74 -9.77
CA GLN A 52 15.78 -23.58 -10.96
C GLN A 52 14.58 -24.54 -10.82
N THR A 53 14.12 -24.78 -9.58
CA THR A 53 13.02 -25.70 -9.28
C THR A 53 11.71 -24.98 -9.00
N GLY A 54 10.59 -25.70 -9.11
CA GLY A 54 9.29 -25.21 -8.66
C GLY A 54 9.26 -24.91 -7.15
N LEU A 55 8.33 -24.06 -6.72
CA LEU A 55 8.21 -23.58 -5.35
C LEU A 55 8.07 -24.73 -4.30
N GLN A 56 7.34 -25.80 -4.62
CA GLN A 56 7.22 -26.97 -3.73
C GLN A 56 8.56 -27.70 -3.50
N LEU A 57 9.37 -27.84 -4.55
CA LEU A 57 10.70 -28.47 -4.45
C LEU A 57 11.68 -27.54 -3.74
N THR A 58 11.58 -26.23 -3.97
CA THR A 58 12.38 -25.24 -3.23
C THR A 58 12.09 -25.32 -1.73
N LEU A 59 10.80 -25.38 -1.35
CA LEU A 59 10.38 -25.59 0.04
C LEU A 59 10.99 -26.87 0.62
N LEU A 60 10.81 -28.00 -0.06
CA LEU A 60 11.29 -29.29 0.41
C LEU A 60 12.82 -29.36 0.55
N ASN A 61 13.55 -28.86 -0.45
CA ASN A 61 15.00 -28.99 -0.52
C ASN A 61 15.74 -28.01 0.38
N GLU A 62 15.18 -26.82 0.62
CA GLU A 62 15.90 -25.72 1.26
C GLU A 62 15.30 -25.27 2.61
N PHE A 63 13.99 -25.47 2.84
CA PHE A 63 13.28 -24.93 4.00
C PHE A 63 12.78 -25.99 4.98
N LEU A 64 12.59 -27.23 4.54
CA LEU A 64 12.26 -28.36 5.40
C LEU A 64 13.53 -29.13 5.82
N ASP A 65 13.48 -29.73 7.01
CA ASP A 65 14.49 -30.68 7.47
C ASP A 65 14.19 -32.12 6.97
N ASP A 66 15.04 -33.09 7.33
CA ASP A 66 14.87 -34.48 6.92
C ASP A 66 13.57 -35.12 7.49
N ASN A 67 13.00 -34.52 8.54
CA ASN A 67 11.72 -34.92 9.10
C ASN A 67 10.53 -34.23 8.42
N GLY A 68 10.75 -33.37 7.43
CA GLY A 68 9.72 -32.59 6.76
C GLY A 68 9.15 -31.47 7.62
N GLU A 69 9.87 -31.04 8.66
CA GLU A 69 9.47 -29.95 9.54
C GLU A 69 10.22 -28.65 9.17
N PRO A 70 9.63 -27.47 9.39
CA PRO A 70 10.26 -26.21 9.02
C PRO A 70 11.48 -25.95 9.91
N SER A 71 12.64 -25.76 9.30
CA SER A 71 13.86 -25.50 10.05
C SER A 71 13.95 -24.01 10.43
N ALA A 72 13.60 -23.67 11.67
CA ALA A 72 13.66 -22.29 12.19
C ALA A 72 15.05 -21.65 11.99
N GLN A 73 16.12 -22.44 12.14
CA GLN A 73 17.51 -21.98 11.97
C GLN A 73 17.85 -21.66 10.50
N ARG A 74 17.37 -22.47 9.54
CA ARG A 74 17.57 -22.20 8.10
C ARG A 74 16.73 -21.01 7.65
N GLY A 75 15.49 -20.93 8.13
CA GLY A 75 14.55 -19.86 7.85
C GLY A 75 15.03 -18.47 8.21
N SER A 76 15.34 -18.26 9.49
CA SER A 76 15.78 -16.96 9.99
C SER A 76 17.10 -16.51 9.34
N ALA A 77 18.06 -17.42 9.18
CA ALA A 77 19.33 -17.11 8.56
C ALA A 77 19.22 -16.83 7.04
N LEU A 78 18.28 -17.47 6.34
CA LEU A 78 18.03 -17.21 4.93
C LEU A 78 17.22 -15.93 4.73
N MET A 79 16.24 -15.65 5.59
CA MET A 79 15.44 -14.43 5.54
C MET A 79 16.28 -13.19 5.84
N ASP A 80 17.14 -13.24 6.87
CA ASP A 80 18.10 -12.17 7.14
C ASP A 80 19.09 -12.00 5.98
N ARG A 81 19.48 -13.08 5.29
CA ARG A 81 20.30 -13.00 4.08
C ARG A 81 19.54 -12.36 2.92
N VAL A 82 18.31 -12.77 2.64
CA VAL A 82 17.48 -12.25 1.53
C VAL A 82 17.14 -10.77 1.73
N LEU A 83 16.73 -10.38 2.93
CA LEU A 83 16.39 -8.99 3.25
C LEU A 83 17.63 -8.08 3.25
N ASN A 84 18.77 -8.54 3.76
CA ASN A 84 20.00 -7.74 3.78
C ASN A 84 20.74 -7.72 2.44
N ALA A 85 20.79 -8.82 1.68
CA ALA A 85 21.56 -8.90 0.43
C ALA A 85 20.89 -8.12 -0.72
N PHE A 86 19.55 -8.11 -0.78
CA PHE A 86 18.83 -7.58 -1.94
C PHE A 86 18.12 -6.25 -1.67
N GLY A 87 17.98 -5.83 -0.41
CA GLY A 87 17.39 -4.53 -0.05
C GLY A 87 15.99 -4.32 -0.63
N ASP A 88 15.27 -5.42 -0.81
CA ASP A 88 14.04 -5.52 -1.59
C ASP A 88 12.85 -5.32 -0.66
N ASP A 89 12.44 -4.05 -0.49
CA ASP A 89 11.30 -3.66 0.36
C ASP A 89 10.01 -4.44 0.01
N SER A 90 9.94 -5.04 -1.18
CA SER A 90 8.82 -5.87 -1.65
C SER A 90 8.66 -7.19 -0.90
N VAL A 91 9.75 -7.77 -0.35
CA VAL A 91 9.67 -8.99 0.47
C VAL A 91 8.86 -8.74 1.74
N GLY A 92 8.94 -7.52 2.29
CA GLY A 92 8.13 -7.10 3.42
C GLY A 92 6.63 -7.05 3.16
N GLU A 93 6.17 -7.27 1.93
CA GLU A 93 4.74 -7.32 1.61
C GLU A 93 4.18 -8.73 1.56
N LEU A 94 5.05 -9.74 1.51
CA LEU A 94 4.67 -11.15 1.41
C LEU A 94 4.23 -11.72 2.76
N GLU A 95 4.47 -10.99 3.85
CA GLU A 95 4.15 -11.39 5.20
C GLU A 95 3.55 -10.25 6.01
N GLY A 96 2.64 -10.60 6.92
CA GLY A 96 1.94 -9.65 7.76
C GLY A 96 1.35 -10.30 9.00
N THR A 97 0.79 -9.48 9.87
CA THR A 97 0.14 -9.93 11.10
C THR A 97 -1.05 -9.04 11.46
N HIS A 98 -1.88 -9.54 12.37
CA HIS A 98 -3.00 -8.84 12.96
C HIS A 98 -2.59 -8.18 14.28
N VAL A 99 -3.03 -6.96 14.50
CA VAL A 99 -2.81 -6.20 15.72
C VAL A 99 -4.15 -5.65 16.21
N GLY A 100 -4.36 -5.70 17.53
CA GLY A 100 -5.37 -4.91 18.22
C GLY A 100 -4.73 -3.72 18.92
N ILE A 101 -5.29 -2.53 18.75
CA ILE A 101 -4.92 -1.34 19.51
C ILE A 101 -6.16 -0.85 20.23
N GLU A 102 -6.12 -0.92 21.56
CA GLU A 102 -7.23 -0.54 22.44
C GLU A 102 -6.96 0.80 23.12
N ASP A 103 -8.05 1.49 23.47
CA ASP A 103 -8.02 2.78 24.15
C ASP A 103 -7.13 3.80 23.41
N ILE A 104 -7.36 3.93 22.10
CA ILE A 104 -6.73 4.92 21.23
C ILE A 104 -7.75 6.01 20.88
N SER A 105 -7.33 7.27 20.76
CA SER A 105 -8.25 8.35 20.38
C SER A 105 -8.75 8.19 18.94
N GLN A 106 -9.99 8.65 18.69
CA GLN A 106 -10.57 8.75 17.35
C GLN A 106 -9.70 9.58 16.40
N LEU A 107 -8.89 10.52 16.90
CA LEU A 107 -7.98 11.30 16.09
C LEU A 107 -6.78 10.46 15.61
N ALA A 108 -6.14 9.72 16.53
CA ALA A 108 -4.98 8.89 16.20
C ALA A 108 -5.33 7.71 15.27
N THR A 109 -6.55 7.16 15.36
CA THR A 109 -7.00 6.13 14.41
C THR A 109 -7.00 6.65 12.98
N LYS A 110 -7.40 7.91 12.72
CA LYS A 110 -7.40 8.47 11.35
C LYS A 110 -6.01 8.49 10.73
N TRP A 111 -4.97 8.68 11.54
CA TRP A 111 -3.58 8.66 11.07
C TRP A 111 -3.07 7.26 10.74
N ILE A 112 -3.54 6.25 11.46
CA ILE A 112 -3.27 4.86 11.12
C ILE A 112 -4.01 4.51 9.82
N GLU A 113 -5.28 4.87 9.71
CA GLU A 113 -6.13 4.56 8.55
C GLU A 113 -5.73 5.31 7.27
N ASP A 114 -5.15 6.51 7.37
CA ASP A 114 -4.63 7.25 6.21
C ASP A 114 -3.48 6.48 5.50
N ARG A 115 -2.88 5.48 6.16
CA ARG A 115 -1.88 4.57 5.58
C ARG A 115 -2.58 3.41 4.85
N ARG A 116 -3.05 3.70 3.65
CA ARG A 116 -3.95 2.81 2.87
C ARG A 116 -3.28 1.59 2.20
N ILE A 117 -1.96 1.60 2.01
CA ILE A 117 -1.27 0.57 1.21
C ILE A 117 -0.68 -0.49 2.12
N GLY A 118 -1.17 -1.72 2.01
CA GLY A 118 -0.67 -2.88 2.75
C GLY A 118 -1.23 -3.03 4.16
N GLY A 119 -2.14 -2.15 4.60
CA GLY A 119 -2.87 -2.22 5.86
C GLY A 119 -4.38 -2.30 5.64
N SER A 120 -5.08 -2.95 6.56
CA SER A 120 -6.54 -3.14 6.53
C SER A 120 -7.12 -2.98 7.94
N PRO A 121 -7.49 -1.73 8.32
CA PRO A 121 -8.04 -1.42 9.63
C PRO A 121 -9.53 -1.74 9.74
N ILE A 122 -9.97 -2.04 10.97
CA ILE A 122 -11.36 -2.10 11.40
C ILE A 122 -11.52 -1.37 12.73
N GLU A 123 -12.15 -0.20 12.70
CA GLU A 123 -12.40 0.63 13.87
C GLU A 123 -13.76 0.33 14.50
N GLN A 124 -13.83 0.37 15.83
CA GLN A 124 -15.09 0.32 16.56
C GLN A 124 -16.01 1.48 16.16
N SER A 125 -17.24 1.15 15.75
CA SER A 125 -18.17 2.12 15.18
C SER A 125 -18.94 2.90 16.24
N THR A 126 -18.86 4.23 16.14
CA THR A 126 -19.72 5.17 16.89
C THR A 126 -21.20 5.10 16.52
N ARG A 127 -21.57 4.37 15.45
CA ARG A 127 -22.96 4.16 15.02
C ARG A 127 -23.60 2.96 15.72
N TYR A 128 -22.80 2.05 16.27
CA TYR A 128 -23.27 0.79 16.86
C TYR A 128 -22.93 0.64 18.33
N VAL A 129 -21.82 1.24 18.78
CA VAL A 129 -21.34 1.17 20.17
C VAL A 129 -21.70 2.44 20.93
N LYS A 130 -22.17 2.26 22.17
CA LYS A 130 -22.47 3.37 23.06
C LYS A 130 -21.22 3.79 23.83
N TYR A 131 -21.04 5.10 23.99
CA TYR A 131 -19.99 5.71 24.82
C TYR A 131 -20.60 6.34 26.08
N ASP A 132 -21.54 5.65 26.72
CA ASP A 132 -22.36 6.14 27.84
C ASP A 132 -22.01 5.49 29.20
N VAL A 133 -20.90 4.74 29.24
CA VAL A 133 -20.39 4.05 30.43
C VAL A 133 -19.01 4.60 30.80
N LYS A 134 -18.83 4.86 32.10
CA LYS A 134 -17.56 5.29 32.69
C LYS A 134 -16.64 4.09 32.94
N ASP A 135 -15.34 4.34 32.99
CA ASP A 135 -14.33 3.34 33.36
C ASP A 135 -14.48 2.92 34.84
N GLU A 136 -13.67 1.95 35.27
CA GLU A 136 -13.61 1.45 36.66
C GLU A 136 -13.29 2.54 37.70
N ASN A 137 -12.68 3.65 37.26
CA ASN A 137 -12.34 4.80 38.09
C ASN A 137 -13.42 5.90 38.05
N GLY A 138 -14.58 5.62 37.45
CA GLY A 138 -15.70 6.57 37.35
C GLY A 138 -15.45 7.73 36.37
N ARG A 139 -14.52 7.58 35.43
CA ARG A 139 -14.16 8.60 34.43
C ARG A 139 -14.74 8.27 33.07
N TRP A 140 -15.04 9.31 32.29
CA TRP A 140 -15.41 9.17 30.90
C TRP A 140 -14.21 8.72 30.03
N ARG A 141 -14.49 7.91 29.02
CA ARG A 141 -13.49 7.25 28.15
C ARG A 141 -13.01 8.17 27.03
N TYR A 142 -12.25 9.18 27.40
CA TYR A 142 -11.52 10.04 26.47
C TYR A 142 -10.03 10.13 26.87
N LEU A 143 -9.17 10.31 25.87
CA LEU A 143 -7.74 10.53 26.04
C LEU A 143 -7.49 11.83 26.80
N ARG A 144 -6.56 11.80 27.74
CA ARG A 144 -6.03 12.97 28.45
C ARG A 144 -4.58 13.19 27.97
N PRO A 145 -4.35 13.96 26.90
CA PRO A 145 -3.01 14.11 26.34
C PRO A 145 -2.09 14.81 27.33
N THR A 146 -0.90 14.27 27.57
CA THR A 146 0.08 14.78 28.53
C THR A 146 0.40 16.25 28.25
N GLU A 147 0.57 16.60 26.97
CA GLU A 147 0.86 17.94 26.50
C GLU A 147 -0.23 18.96 26.88
N ILE A 148 -1.50 18.54 26.93
CA ILE A 148 -2.61 19.39 27.38
C ILE A 148 -2.67 19.41 28.91
N MET A 149 -2.56 18.25 29.55
CA MET A 149 -2.66 18.15 31.02
C MET A 149 -1.56 18.96 31.73
N GLN A 150 -0.39 19.11 31.11
CA GLN A 150 0.73 19.88 31.65
C GLN A 150 0.74 21.36 31.23
N SER A 151 -0.15 21.79 30.33
CA SER A 151 -0.20 23.16 29.80
C SER A 151 -0.87 24.20 30.73
N GLY A 152 -1.40 23.76 31.87
CA GLY A 152 -2.29 24.57 32.73
C GLY A 152 -3.75 24.62 32.22
N LEU A 153 -4.07 23.99 31.10
CA LEU A 153 -5.43 23.85 30.57
C LEU A 153 -6.10 22.52 30.91
N GLY A 154 -5.43 21.63 31.67
CA GLY A 154 -5.91 20.29 32.01
C GLY A 154 -7.32 20.27 32.62
N ASP A 155 -7.55 21.03 33.70
CA ASP A 155 -8.86 21.08 34.37
C ASP A 155 -9.98 21.55 33.43
N LYS A 156 -9.68 22.55 32.59
CA LYS A 156 -10.63 23.06 31.59
C LYS A 156 -10.92 22.01 30.53
N PHE A 157 -9.89 21.32 30.04
CA PHE A 157 -10.04 20.24 29.08
C PHE A 157 -10.93 19.12 29.63
N GLU A 158 -10.67 18.67 30.86
CA GLU A 158 -11.48 17.63 31.49
C GLU A 158 -12.91 18.09 31.74
N SER A 159 -13.13 19.30 32.24
CA SER A 159 -14.47 19.84 32.47
C SER A 159 -15.31 19.86 31.20
N VAL A 160 -14.74 20.31 30.08
CA VAL A 160 -15.45 20.39 28.79
C VAL A 160 -15.73 18.98 28.24
N ASN A 161 -14.76 18.07 28.27
CA ASN A 161 -14.96 16.69 27.80
C ASN A 161 -15.98 15.94 28.69
N ASN A 162 -15.91 16.08 30.01
CA ASN A 162 -16.91 15.51 30.92
C ASN A 162 -18.31 16.02 30.60
N ARG A 163 -18.46 17.32 30.36
CA ARG A 163 -19.74 17.91 29.97
C ARG A 163 -20.23 17.36 28.64
N ALA A 164 -19.36 17.17 27.67
CA ALA A 164 -19.70 16.60 26.37
C ALA A 164 -20.25 15.17 26.50
N PHE A 165 -19.61 14.32 27.29
CA PHE A 165 -20.10 12.95 27.57
C PHE A 165 -21.41 12.94 28.37
N ASP A 166 -21.59 13.84 29.35
CA ASP A 166 -22.86 13.96 30.07
C ASP A 166 -24.01 14.34 29.13
N VAL A 167 -23.75 15.23 28.16
CA VAL A 167 -24.72 15.60 27.12
C VAL A 167 -24.96 14.42 26.18
N TYR A 168 -23.93 13.70 25.77
CA TYR A 168 -24.05 12.50 24.95
C TYR A 168 -24.95 11.45 25.60
N GLN A 169 -24.67 11.07 26.87
CA GLN A 169 -25.45 10.06 27.59
C GLN A 169 -26.92 10.46 27.70
N LYS A 170 -27.22 11.71 28.09
CA LYS A 170 -28.59 12.23 28.18
C LYS A 170 -29.25 12.29 26.80
N GLY A 171 -28.51 12.74 25.79
CA GLY A 171 -28.96 12.89 24.41
C GLY A 171 -29.35 11.55 23.79
N VAL A 172 -28.50 10.52 23.90
CA VAL A 172 -28.80 9.18 23.38
C VAL A 172 -30.08 8.61 24.00
N LYS A 173 -30.30 8.80 25.30
CA LYS A 173 -31.54 8.36 25.95
C LYS A 173 -32.76 9.07 25.36
N GLY A 174 -32.72 10.41 25.26
CA GLY A 174 -33.82 11.19 24.70
C GLY A 174 -34.07 10.90 23.21
N LEU A 175 -33.01 10.68 22.43
CA LEU A 175 -33.09 10.34 21.00
C LEU A 175 -33.71 8.96 20.79
N VAL A 176 -33.43 7.98 21.66
CA VAL A 176 -34.12 6.67 21.60
C VAL A 176 -35.63 6.85 21.77
N ASP A 177 -36.06 7.65 22.76
CA ASP A 177 -37.48 7.88 23.00
C ASP A 177 -38.14 8.64 21.83
N HIS A 178 -37.44 9.63 21.27
CA HIS A 178 -37.87 10.36 20.08
C HIS A 178 -38.04 9.43 18.86
N PHE A 179 -37.03 8.63 18.54
CA PHE A 179 -37.07 7.75 17.37
C PHE A 179 -38.07 6.61 17.52
N LYS A 180 -38.39 6.17 18.74
CA LYS A 180 -39.52 5.24 18.95
C LYS A 180 -40.87 5.84 18.56
N GLN A 181 -41.04 7.15 18.76
CA GLN A 181 -42.25 7.86 18.36
C GLN A 181 -42.29 8.12 16.85
N GLU A 182 -41.17 8.51 16.26
CA GLU A 182 -41.04 8.76 14.82
C GLU A 182 -41.16 7.48 13.99
N PHE A 183 -40.52 6.40 14.46
CA PHE A 183 -40.52 5.09 13.84
C PHE A 183 -41.25 4.07 14.75
N PRO A 184 -42.60 4.11 14.81
CA PRO A 184 -43.35 3.19 15.65
C PRO A 184 -43.22 1.76 15.14
N ARG A 185 -43.16 0.81 16.10
CA ARG A 185 -43.01 -0.63 15.83
C ARG A 185 -44.03 -1.18 14.84
N SER A 186 -45.28 -0.72 14.94
CA SER A 186 -46.37 -1.16 14.07
C SER A 186 -46.18 -0.85 12.58
N LYS A 187 -45.23 0.04 12.23
CA LYS A 187 -44.89 0.39 10.84
C LYS A 187 -43.60 -0.25 10.34
N GLN A 188 -42.91 -1.01 11.20
CA GLN A 188 -41.66 -1.68 10.85
C GLN A 188 -41.92 -3.09 10.36
N THR A 189 -41.07 -3.53 9.45
CA THR A 189 -41.13 -4.88 8.88
C THR A 189 -39.77 -5.57 9.01
N LEU A 190 -39.77 -6.88 9.21
CA LEU A 190 -38.59 -7.72 9.19
C LEU A 190 -38.68 -8.71 8.03
N GLU A 191 -37.56 -9.04 7.38
CA GLU A 191 -37.50 -10.15 6.43
C GLU A 191 -37.29 -11.46 7.19
N VAL A 192 -38.18 -12.43 6.97
CA VAL A 192 -38.11 -13.77 7.56
C VAL A 192 -38.21 -14.83 6.47
N ASP A 193 -37.48 -15.93 6.63
CA ASP A 193 -37.58 -17.09 5.74
C ASP A 193 -38.79 -17.94 6.16
N ARG A 194 -39.78 -18.06 5.27
CA ARG A 194 -40.92 -18.97 5.43
C ARG A 194 -40.99 -19.88 4.21
N TYR A 195 -40.94 -21.19 4.43
CA TYR A 195 -41.06 -22.20 3.36
C TYR A 195 -40.12 -21.91 2.16
N GLU A 196 -38.83 -21.68 2.44
CA GLU A 196 -37.80 -21.37 1.42
C GLU A 196 -38.00 -20.05 0.65
N THR A 197 -38.91 -19.18 1.11
CA THR A 197 -39.13 -17.85 0.54
C THR A 197 -38.92 -16.76 1.58
N ARG A 198 -38.25 -15.67 1.20
CA ARG A 198 -38.13 -14.46 2.03
C ARG A 198 -39.39 -13.63 1.92
N VAL A 199 -40.05 -13.39 3.05
CA VAL A 199 -41.22 -12.53 3.14
C VAL A 199 -40.98 -11.40 4.14
N LYS A 200 -41.54 -10.21 3.86
CA LYS A 200 -41.55 -9.09 4.80
C LYS A 200 -42.78 -9.19 5.70
N VAL A 201 -42.56 -9.21 7.00
CA VAL A 201 -43.62 -9.37 8.01
C VAL A 201 -43.62 -8.18 8.96
N GLY A 202 -44.81 -7.64 9.25
CA GLY A 202 -44.98 -6.64 10.29
C GLY A 202 -45.13 -7.29 11.67
N GLU A 203 -45.15 -6.49 12.72
CA GLU A 203 -45.32 -6.96 14.11
C GLU A 203 -46.59 -7.80 14.31
N ALA A 204 -47.67 -7.49 13.58
CA ALA A 204 -48.94 -8.20 13.65
C ALA A 204 -48.90 -9.59 12.95
N ASP A 205 -47.95 -9.80 12.05
CA ASP A 205 -47.86 -11.00 11.19
C ASP A 205 -46.89 -12.06 11.74
N LEU A 206 -46.32 -11.83 12.93
CA LEU A 206 -45.33 -12.71 13.55
C LEU A 206 -45.99 -13.97 14.11
N ILE A 207 -45.54 -15.15 13.67
CA ILE A 207 -46.24 -16.42 13.92
C ILE A 207 -45.64 -17.25 15.07
N ASN A 208 -44.43 -16.97 15.51
CA ASN A 208 -43.74 -17.72 16.56
C ASN A 208 -42.85 -16.81 17.44
N ASP A 209 -42.32 -17.37 18.53
CA ASP A 209 -41.49 -16.62 19.49
C ASP A 209 -40.12 -16.21 18.93
N GLU A 210 -39.58 -16.97 17.96
CA GLU A 210 -38.30 -16.65 17.32
C GLU A 210 -38.42 -15.39 16.47
N GLU A 211 -39.47 -15.30 15.65
CA GLU A 211 -39.79 -14.11 14.85
C GLU A 211 -40.06 -12.90 15.74
N ARG A 212 -40.75 -13.07 16.88
CA ARG A 212 -40.98 -11.99 17.87
C ARG A 212 -39.67 -11.47 18.46
N LYS A 213 -38.79 -12.36 18.91
CA LYS A 213 -37.47 -12.00 19.45
C LYS A 213 -36.59 -11.33 18.39
N ALA A 214 -36.58 -11.84 17.16
CA ALA A 214 -35.82 -11.27 16.05
C ALA A 214 -36.32 -9.86 15.71
N PHE A 215 -37.63 -9.67 15.65
CA PHE A 215 -38.25 -8.35 15.43
C PHE A 215 -37.89 -7.37 16.55
N ASP A 216 -37.99 -7.79 17.82
CA ASP A 216 -37.59 -6.98 18.96
C ASP A 216 -36.14 -6.54 18.91
N LEU A 217 -35.24 -7.47 18.61
CA LEU A 217 -33.81 -7.20 18.51
C LEU A 217 -33.52 -6.23 17.36
N ALA A 218 -34.07 -6.49 16.18
CA ALA A 218 -33.88 -5.67 14.98
C ALA A 218 -34.45 -4.26 15.15
N TYR A 219 -35.64 -4.14 15.74
CA TYR A 219 -36.27 -2.85 16.02
C TYR A 219 -35.43 -2.03 17.01
N ASN A 220 -35.14 -2.61 18.18
CA ASN A 220 -34.37 -1.91 19.21
C ASN A 220 -32.96 -1.57 18.72
N PHE A 221 -32.34 -2.44 17.92
CA PHE A 221 -31.07 -2.17 17.27
C PHE A 221 -31.17 -0.97 16.32
N THR A 222 -32.16 -0.95 15.43
CA THR A 222 -32.41 0.15 14.48
C THR A 222 -32.57 1.50 15.19
N ILE A 223 -33.46 1.56 16.18
CA ILE A 223 -33.69 2.78 16.97
C ILE A 223 -32.41 3.21 17.70
N ARG A 224 -31.69 2.27 18.32
CA ARG A 224 -30.43 2.56 18.99
C ARG A 224 -29.41 3.13 18.01
N CYS A 225 -29.28 2.54 16.82
CA CYS A 225 -28.35 3.01 15.81
C CYS A 225 -28.69 4.44 15.35
N ALA A 226 -29.97 4.74 15.12
CA ALA A 226 -30.41 6.10 14.78
C ALA A 226 -30.06 7.11 15.90
N ALA A 227 -30.32 6.74 17.15
CA ALA A 227 -29.99 7.56 18.31
C ALA A 227 -28.48 7.80 18.46
N LEU A 228 -27.66 6.76 18.22
CA LEU A 228 -26.19 6.88 18.26
C LEU A 228 -25.65 7.72 17.08
N ASP A 229 -26.22 7.55 15.89
CA ASP A 229 -25.80 8.25 14.68
C ASP A 229 -25.98 9.78 14.80
N VAL A 230 -27.05 10.22 15.48
CA VAL A 230 -27.29 11.63 15.80
C VAL A 230 -26.56 12.05 17.07
N GLY A 231 -26.63 11.26 18.14
CA GLY A 231 -26.09 11.62 19.46
C GLY A 231 -24.58 11.81 19.47
N ARG A 232 -23.84 11.12 18.59
CA ARG A 232 -22.38 11.27 18.44
C ARG A 232 -21.93 12.69 18.06
N CYS A 233 -22.83 13.60 17.68
CA CYS A 233 -22.50 14.98 17.33
C CYS A 233 -21.78 15.76 18.44
N VAL A 234 -21.90 15.33 19.69
CA VAL A 234 -21.22 15.93 20.84
C VAL A 234 -20.04 15.11 21.36
N LEU A 235 -19.72 13.96 20.75
CA LEU A 235 -18.56 13.18 21.17
C LEU A 235 -17.26 13.91 20.82
N PRO A 236 -16.35 14.12 21.78
CA PRO A 236 -15.05 14.72 21.49
C PRO A 236 -14.19 13.82 20.59
N SER A 237 -13.29 14.42 19.79
CA SER A 237 -12.29 13.68 19.01
C SER A 237 -11.26 12.93 19.88
N SER A 238 -11.15 13.29 21.16
CA SER A 238 -10.39 12.57 22.18
C SER A 238 -11.09 11.31 22.68
N THR A 239 -12.34 11.03 22.28
CA THR A 239 -13.05 9.78 22.66
C THR A 239 -12.18 8.57 22.33
N LEU A 240 -12.02 7.68 23.30
CA LEU A 240 -11.24 6.46 23.14
C LEU A 240 -12.05 5.41 22.38
N THR A 241 -11.40 4.72 21.47
CA THR A 241 -11.95 3.66 20.64
C THR A 241 -10.96 2.49 20.55
N HIS A 242 -11.32 1.48 19.78
CA HIS A 242 -10.49 0.31 19.52
C HIS A 242 -10.39 0.10 18.02
N ILE A 243 -9.22 -0.33 17.55
CA ILE A 243 -8.96 -0.62 16.15
C ILE A 243 -8.24 -1.97 16.03
N GLY A 244 -8.81 -2.85 15.20
CA GLY A 244 -8.11 -4.03 14.70
C GLY A 244 -7.43 -3.70 13.38
N LEU A 245 -6.29 -4.30 13.10
CA LEU A 245 -5.51 -3.98 11.91
C LEU A 245 -4.79 -5.23 11.42
N PHE A 246 -5.01 -5.63 10.18
CA PHE A 246 -4.06 -6.47 9.46
C PHE A 246 -3.07 -5.57 8.72
N GLY A 247 -1.79 -5.94 8.69
CA GLY A 247 -0.77 -5.19 7.96
C GLY A 247 0.40 -6.08 7.55
N ASN A 248 0.98 -5.80 6.39
CA ASN A 248 2.24 -6.41 6.00
C ASN A 248 3.46 -5.69 6.60
N GLY A 249 4.62 -6.34 6.60
CA GLY A 249 5.86 -5.79 7.17
C GLY A 249 6.26 -4.42 6.60
N ARG A 250 6.06 -4.20 5.29
CA ARG A 250 6.32 -2.91 4.63
C ARG A 250 5.37 -1.82 5.13
N PHE A 251 4.10 -2.15 5.27
CA PHE A 251 3.09 -1.25 5.83
C PHE A 251 3.44 -0.86 7.27
N TYR A 252 3.74 -1.84 8.13
CA TYR A 252 4.10 -1.56 9.53
C TYR A 252 5.37 -0.72 9.63
N THR A 253 6.38 -1.00 8.81
CA THR A 253 7.60 -0.16 8.74
C THR A 253 7.26 1.30 8.42
N SER A 254 6.43 1.50 7.39
CA SER A 254 6.01 2.85 6.99
C SER A 254 5.14 3.53 8.06
N LEU A 255 4.26 2.78 8.72
CA LEU A 255 3.37 3.27 9.78
C LEU A 255 4.19 3.69 11.01
N LEU A 256 5.12 2.85 11.47
CA LEU A 256 5.97 3.12 12.63
C LEU A 256 6.86 4.35 12.40
N ASN A 257 7.50 4.45 11.23
CA ASN A 257 8.30 5.63 10.89
C ASN A 257 7.45 6.91 10.93
N PHE A 258 6.21 6.84 10.43
CA PHE A 258 5.31 7.98 10.45
C PHE A 258 4.85 8.35 11.86
N LEU A 259 4.34 7.39 12.65
CA LEU A 259 3.84 7.63 13.99
C LEU A 259 4.94 8.15 14.92
N LYS A 260 6.16 7.61 14.82
CA LYS A 260 7.35 8.12 15.54
C LYS A 260 7.73 9.56 15.16
N SER A 261 7.33 10.00 13.97
CA SER A 261 7.60 11.36 13.46
C SER A 261 6.41 12.31 13.62
N ASN A 262 5.30 11.83 14.21
CA ASN A 262 4.09 12.62 14.38
C ASN A 262 4.27 13.63 15.53
N GLU A 263 3.51 14.72 15.50
CA GLU A 263 3.59 15.79 16.49
C GLU A 263 2.79 15.53 17.77
N LEU A 264 1.76 14.67 17.73
CA LEU A 264 1.03 14.30 18.95
C LEU A 264 1.74 13.18 19.71
N GLU A 265 1.81 13.33 21.03
CA GLU A 265 2.50 12.38 21.90
C GLU A 265 1.84 11.00 21.88
N GLU A 266 0.51 10.94 21.74
CA GLU A 266 -0.21 9.67 21.61
C GLU A 266 0.30 8.84 20.44
N ALA A 267 0.49 9.44 19.27
CA ALA A 267 0.97 8.72 18.10
C ALA A 267 2.38 8.16 18.33
N GLN A 268 3.26 8.95 18.96
CA GLN A 268 4.62 8.52 19.28
C GLN A 268 4.62 7.37 20.30
N SER A 269 3.80 7.47 21.36
CA SER A 269 3.64 6.40 22.36
C SER A 269 3.10 5.12 21.73
N ARG A 270 2.04 5.22 20.93
CA ARG A 270 1.46 4.06 20.24
C ARG A 270 2.41 3.46 19.22
N ALA A 271 3.32 4.22 18.63
CA ALA A 271 4.37 3.68 17.78
C ALA A 271 5.34 2.78 18.56
N SER A 272 5.74 3.19 19.76
CA SER A 272 6.62 2.41 20.64
C SER A 272 5.95 1.12 21.09
N ASP A 273 4.69 1.19 21.54
CA ASP A 273 3.90 0.02 21.94
C ASP A 273 3.74 -0.96 20.77
N LEU A 274 3.36 -0.44 19.60
CA LEU A 274 3.16 -1.23 18.39
C LEU A 274 4.46 -1.91 17.94
N GLU A 275 5.57 -1.20 17.95
CA GLU A 275 6.88 -1.76 17.60
C GLU A 275 7.29 -2.88 18.56
N LEU A 276 7.07 -2.71 19.87
CA LEU A 276 7.36 -3.72 20.88
C LEU A 276 6.59 -5.01 20.63
N GLU A 277 5.28 -4.91 20.38
CA GLU A 277 4.43 -6.08 20.15
C GLU A 277 4.69 -6.74 18.80
N LEU A 278 4.89 -5.96 17.73
CA LEU A 278 5.21 -6.51 16.41
C LEU A 278 6.54 -7.26 16.40
N ASN A 279 7.54 -6.82 17.16
CA ASN A 279 8.82 -7.52 17.29
C ASN A 279 8.70 -8.92 17.91
N LYS A 280 7.60 -9.25 18.59
CA LYS A 280 7.37 -10.60 19.12
C LYS A 280 6.91 -11.59 18.04
N VAL A 281 6.37 -11.10 16.92
CA VAL A 281 5.73 -11.93 15.88
C VAL A 281 6.44 -11.84 14.53
N ILE A 282 6.84 -10.64 14.12
CA ILE A 282 7.49 -10.37 12.83
C ILE A 282 8.80 -9.55 12.99
N PRO A 283 9.70 -9.91 13.94
CA PRO A 283 10.88 -9.10 14.27
C PRO A 283 11.75 -8.79 13.07
N THR A 284 11.82 -9.72 12.12
CA THR A 284 12.65 -9.62 10.92
C THR A 284 12.30 -8.42 10.05
N PHE A 285 11.04 -7.97 10.05
CA PHE A 285 10.59 -6.79 9.29
C PHE A 285 10.58 -5.49 10.10
N ILE A 286 10.79 -5.55 11.42
CA ILE A 286 10.59 -4.44 12.37
C ILE A 286 11.94 -3.96 12.95
N LYS A 287 13.05 -4.11 12.21
CA LYS A 287 14.42 -3.86 12.72
C LYS A 287 14.91 -2.42 12.64
N ARG A 288 14.36 -1.57 11.75
CA ARG A 288 14.99 -0.28 11.36
C ARG A 288 14.04 0.91 11.38
N ASN A 289 12.98 0.88 12.18
CA ASN A 289 12.02 1.98 12.21
C ASN A 289 12.54 3.12 13.07
N LYS A 290 12.59 4.33 12.50
CA LYS A 290 13.09 5.52 13.17
C LYS A 290 12.19 6.71 12.86
N ALA A 291 12.13 7.64 13.81
CA ALA A 291 11.61 8.97 13.52
C ALA A 291 12.40 9.59 12.35
N ASN A 292 11.72 10.41 11.57
CA ASN A 292 12.28 11.20 10.49
C ASN A 292 12.25 12.68 10.90
N PRO A 293 13.35 13.21 11.50
CA PRO A 293 13.42 14.61 11.92
C PRO A 293 13.18 15.59 10.77
N GLN A 294 13.52 15.23 9.54
CA GLN A 294 13.31 16.09 8.38
C GLN A 294 11.81 16.27 8.09
N SER A 295 10.98 15.25 8.32
CA SER A 295 9.53 15.38 8.15
C SER A 295 8.94 16.38 9.13
N ALA A 296 9.36 16.35 10.40
CA ALA A 296 8.94 17.34 11.39
C ALA A 296 9.38 18.77 11.01
N GLN A 297 10.62 18.93 10.55
CA GLN A 297 11.14 20.23 10.08
C GLN A 297 10.35 20.77 8.88
N ILE A 298 10.02 19.92 7.91
CA ILE A 298 9.20 20.29 6.75
C ILE A 298 7.79 20.70 7.21
N ASN A 299 7.16 19.94 8.11
CA ASN A 299 5.83 20.25 8.62
C ASN A 299 5.80 21.63 9.30
N THR A 300 6.76 21.93 10.16
CA THR A 300 6.87 23.25 10.82
C THR A 300 7.03 24.37 9.80
N ALA A 301 7.97 24.22 8.86
CA ALA A 301 8.21 25.26 7.86
C ALA A 301 7.01 25.46 6.91
N MET A 302 6.31 24.38 6.53
CA MET A 302 5.12 24.46 5.70
C MET A 302 3.93 25.12 6.42
N LYS A 303 3.81 24.94 7.75
CA LYS A 303 2.82 25.68 8.56
C LYS A 303 3.12 27.16 8.63
N GLU A 304 4.39 27.53 8.80
CA GLU A 304 4.82 28.93 8.80
C GLU A 304 4.51 29.60 7.46
N VAL A 305 4.84 28.95 6.34
CA VAL A 305 4.49 29.40 4.99
C VAL A 305 2.98 29.47 4.80
N ALA A 306 2.22 28.46 5.19
CA ALA A 306 0.77 28.48 5.04
C ALA A 306 0.14 29.64 5.84
N SER A 307 0.64 29.90 7.05
CA SER A 307 0.24 31.06 7.84
C SER A 307 0.59 32.38 7.13
N GLU A 308 1.81 32.51 6.58
CA GLU A 308 2.24 33.67 5.79
C GLU A 308 1.32 33.94 4.59
N LEU A 309 1.01 32.91 3.81
CA LEU A 309 0.26 33.02 2.56
C LEU A 309 -1.26 33.21 2.76
N PHE A 310 -1.82 32.73 3.87
CA PHE A 310 -3.27 32.62 4.04
C PHE A 310 -3.82 33.34 5.26
N ARG A 311 -2.99 34.01 6.10
CA ARG A 311 -3.42 34.74 7.32
C ARG A 311 -4.55 35.75 7.12
N ASP A 312 -4.60 36.38 5.95
CA ASP A 312 -5.54 37.41 5.54
C ASP A 312 -6.74 36.85 4.76
N ILE A 313 -6.76 35.54 4.51
CA ILE A 313 -7.86 34.87 3.81
C ILE A 313 -8.82 34.28 4.83
N VAL A 314 -10.08 34.72 4.78
CA VAL A 314 -11.16 34.09 5.53
C VAL A 314 -11.48 32.73 4.88
N PRO A 315 -11.43 31.60 5.61
CA PRO A 315 -11.80 30.29 5.07
C PRO A 315 -13.24 30.28 4.57
N THR A 316 -13.45 29.89 3.31
CA THR A 316 -14.78 29.74 2.70
C THR A 316 -14.80 28.51 1.79
N GLY A 317 -15.99 27.98 1.52
CA GLY A 317 -16.18 26.90 0.55
C GLY A 317 -17.54 26.24 0.68
N ASP A 318 -17.95 25.58 -0.40
CA ASP A 318 -19.14 24.74 -0.40
C ASP A 318 -18.87 23.39 0.27
N LYS A 319 -19.93 22.68 0.64
CA LYS A 319 -19.82 21.30 1.14
C LYS A 319 -19.13 20.37 0.13
N VAL A 320 -19.33 20.61 -1.17
CA VAL A 320 -18.75 19.83 -2.27
C VAL A 320 -18.34 20.77 -3.38
N THR A 321 -17.07 20.70 -3.80
CA THR A 321 -16.56 21.44 -4.95
C THR A 321 -15.84 20.46 -5.88
N LEU A 322 -16.29 20.36 -7.13
CA LEU A 322 -15.57 19.64 -8.17
C LEU A 322 -14.55 20.58 -8.80
N LEU A 323 -13.27 20.24 -8.69
CA LEU A 323 -12.17 21.05 -9.25
C LEU A 323 -11.89 20.63 -10.69
N SER A 324 -11.76 21.60 -11.60
CA SER A 324 -11.18 21.38 -12.93
C SER A 324 -9.66 21.34 -12.83
N ARG A 325 -9.02 20.65 -13.79
CA ARG A 325 -7.55 20.67 -13.92
C ARG A 325 -7.07 22.10 -14.18
N SER A 326 -5.99 22.48 -13.52
CA SER A 326 -5.25 23.71 -13.78
C SER A 326 -4.45 23.57 -15.07
N ASN A 327 -4.29 24.67 -15.81
CA ASN A 327 -3.31 24.72 -16.90
C ASN A 327 -1.86 24.71 -16.37
N GLU A 328 -1.67 25.10 -15.10
CA GLU A 328 -0.39 25.09 -14.41
C GLU A 328 -0.32 23.94 -13.41
N TYR A 329 0.35 22.85 -13.80
CA TYR A 329 0.50 21.67 -12.94
C TYR A 329 1.26 21.98 -11.63
N ILE A 330 2.21 22.92 -11.66
CA ILE A 330 2.95 23.36 -10.46
C ILE A 330 2.01 23.87 -9.36
N ASN A 331 0.94 24.59 -9.71
CA ASN A 331 -0.02 25.10 -8.74
C ASN A 331 -0.81 23.96 -8.10
N GLU A 332 -1.17 22.93 -8.87
CA GLU A 332 -1.86 21.76 -8.30
C GLU A 332 -0.99 21.02 -7.28
N VAL A 333 0.30 20.85 -7.60
CA VAL A 333 1.27 20.23 -6.70
C VAL A 333 1.45 21.06 -5.42
N LEU A 334 1.65 22.37 -5.56
CA LEU A 334 1.80 23.27 -4.41
C LEU A 334 0.52 23.35 -3.58
N ALA A 335 -0.65 23.40 -4.21
CA ALA A 335 -1.92 23.43 -3.50
C ALA A 335 -2.13 22.15 -2.70
N SER A 336 -1.88 20.99 -3.31
CA SER A 336 -1.91 19.68 -2.63
C SER A 336 -0.87 19.59 -1.51
N ALA A 337 0.32 20.18 -1.69
CA ALA A 337 1.35 20.24 -0.66
C ALA A 337 0.97 21.16 0.51
N LEU A 338 0.28 22.28 0.27
CA LEU A 338 -0.13 23.25 1.29
C LEU A 338 -1.44 22.88 2.01
N PHE A 339 -2.28 22.03 1.38
CA PHE A 339 -3.64 21.73 1.85
C PHE A 339 -3.70 21.28 3.31
N SER A 340 -2.79 20.40 3.74
CA SER A 340 -2.77 19.87 5.12
C SER A 340 -2.30 20.87 6.17
N TYR A 341 -1.89 22.09 5.79
CA TYR A 341 -1.31 23.09 6.67
C TYR A 341 -2.15 24.36 6.80
N THR A 342 -3.35 24.38 6.22
CA THR A 342 -4.26 25.52 6.27
C THR A 342 -5.72 25.07 6.36
N ASN A 343 -6.62 26.02 6.69
CA ASN A 343 -8.07 25.79 6.73
C ASN A 343 -8.80 26.42 5.52
N VAL A 344 -8.10 27.12 4.64
CA VAL A 344 -8.71 27.69 3.42
C VAL A 344 -8.99 26.60 2.38
N SER A 345 -9.99 26.79 1.53
CA SER A 345 -10.38 25.78 0.54
C SER A 345 -9.37 25.66 -0.60
N MET A 346 -9.37 24.50 -1.29
CA MET A 346 -8.51 24.28 -2.46
C MET A 346 -8.61 25.39 -3.52
N PRO A 347 -9.80 25.93 -3.89
CA PRO A 347 -9.90 27.09 -4.76
C PRO A 347 -9.19 28.34 -4.23
N GLN A 348 -9.30 28.63 -2.92
CA GLN A 348 -8.62 29.77 -2.30
C GLN A 348 -7.09 29.59 -2.36
N ILE A 349 -6.59 28.37 -2.11
CA ILE A 349 -5.17 28.04 -2.23
C ILE A 349 -4.69 28.26 -3.67
N MET A 350 -5.41 27.73 -4.65
CA MET A 350 -5.08 27.87 -6.07
C MET A 350 -5.10 29.33 -6.53
N ASN A 351 -6.10 30.12 -6.12
CA ASN A 351 -6.17 31.55 -6.45
C ASN A 351 -4.96 32.31 -5.91
N ARG A 352 -4.60 32.09 -4.64
CA ARG A 352 -3.40 32.71 -4.05
C ARG A 352 -2.13 32.28 -4.78
N LEU A 353 -1.99 31.01 -5.15
CA LEU A 353 -0.85 30.52 -5.91
C LEU A 353 -0.75 31.16 -7.31
N GLY A 354 -1.88 31.54 -7.91
CA GLY A 354 -1.92 32.29 -9.18
C GLY A 354 -1.37 33.71 -9.08
N GLU A 355 -1.29 34.28 -7.87
CA GLU A 355 -0.75 35.63 -7.62
C GLU A 355 0.76 35.62 -7.26
N ILE A 356 1.31 34.44 -6.97
CA ILE A 356 2.69 34.27 -6.52
C ILE A 356 3.61 34.08 -7.73
N SER A 357 4.81 34.67 -7.67
CA SER A 357 5.81 34.54 -8.75
C SER A 357 6.32 33.11 -8.90
N GLU A 358 6.78 32.75 -10.09
CA GLU A 358 7.37 31.43 -10.36
C GLU A 358 8.58 31.15 -9.46
N GLU A 359 9.43 32.13 -9.18
CA GLU A 359 10.57 31.97 -8.29
C GLU A 359 10.13 31.54 -6.90
N ARG A 360 9.11 32.20 -6.35
CA ARG A 360 8.55 31.85 -5.05
C ARG A 360 7.88 30.48 -5.09
N LYS A 361 7.17 30.11 -6.15
CA LYS A 361 6.63 28.74 -6.32
C LYS A 361 7.74 27.68 -6.25
N LEU A 362 8.88 27.92 -6.92
CA LEU A 362 10.04 27.01 -6.89
C LEU A 362 10.70 26.93 -5.51
N GLU A 363 10.77 28.03 -4.76
CA GLU A 363 11.22 28.04 -3.37
C GLU A 363 10.32 27.15 -2.49
N LEU A 364 9.00 27.29 -2.61
CA LEU A 364 8.02 26.51 -1.87
C LEU A 364 8.11 25.01 -2.20
N LEU A 365 8.29 24.66 -3.47
CA LEU A 365 8.50 23.27 -3.88
C LEU A 365 9.78 22.69 -3.28
N ASN A 366 10.88 23.45 -3.28
CA ASN A 366 12.14 23.00 -2.70
C ASN A 366 12.06 22.85 -1.18
N LEU A 367 11.33 23.75 -0.50
CA LEU A 367 11.04 23.62 0.93
C LEU A 367 10.25 22.33 1.21
N TYR A 368 9.17 22.10 0.46
CA TYR A 368 8.33 20.91 0.62
C TYR A 368 9.06 19.60 0.32
N LYS A 369 9.91 19.60 -0.71
CA LYS A 369 10.78 18.46 -1.04
C LYS A 369 11.70 18.09 0.13
N GLY A 370 12.19 19.10 0.83
CA GLY A 370 13.23 18.96 1.84
C GLY A 370 14.56 18.48 1.27
N LYS A 371 15.45 18.05 2.17
CA LYS A 371 16.71 17.39 1.80
C LYS A 371 16.45 15.91 1.58
N ARG A 372 16.96 15.35 0.48
CA ARG A 372 16.93 13.92 0.19
C ARG A 372 18.37 13.44 0.07
N GLU A 373 18.80 12.56 0.97
CA GLU A 373 20.15 11.99 0.97
C GLU A 373 20.19 10.70 0.13
N SER A 374 19.04 10.03 -0.01
CA SER A 374 18.90 8.84 -0.83
C SER A 374 17.55 8.78 -1.53
N ARG A 375 17.42 7.91 -2.54
CA ARG A 375 16.13 7.60 -3.18
C ARG A 375 15.07 7.02 -2.21
N ARG A 376 15.50 6.53 -1.03
CA ARG A 376 14.58 6.03 0.01
C ARG A 376 13.90 7.17 0.77
N ASP A 377 14.46 8.37 0.74
CA ASP A 377 13.83 9.56 1.28
C ASP A 377 12.74 9.99 0.29
N ARG A 378 11.50 9.58 0.56
CA ARG A 378 10.36 9.88 -0.31
C ARG A 378 9.77 11.23 0.06
N THR A 379 9.41 12.01 -0.97
CA THR A 379 8.71 13.28 -0.78
C THR A 379 7.28 13.02 -0.26
N GLY A 380 6.75 13.98 0.48
CA GLY A 380 5.41 13.94 1.04
C GLY A 380 4.30 13.81 -0.03
N ARG A 381 3.07 13.55 0.43
CA ARG A 381 1.92 13.24 -0.44
C ARG A 381 1.41 14.41 -1.29
N GLY A 382 1.90 15.63 -1.08
CA GLY A 382 1.55 16.81 -1.88
C GLY A 382 1.82 16.62 -3.37
N ILE A 383 2.88 15.88 -3.72
CA ILE A 383 3.19 15.53 -5.11
C ILE A 383 2.33 14.37 -5.68
N GLU A 384 1.29 13.94 -4.98
CA GLU A 384 0.22 13.05 -5.48
C GLU A 384 -0.91 13.81 -6.20
N ALA A 385 -0.70 15.08 -6.56
CA ALA A 385 -1.71 15.95 -7.17
C ALA A 385 -2.18 15.44 -8.55
N GLY A 386 -3.31 14.72 -8.58
CA GLY A 386 -3.95 14.22 -9.79
C GLY A 386 -3.11 13.18 -10.56
N TYR A 387 -3.51 12.86 -11.80
CA TYR A 387 -2.79 11.98 -12.73
C TYR A 387 -2.40 12.73 -14.01
N PRO A 388 -1.41 13.65 -13.94
CA PRO A 388 -0.98 14.49 -15.05
C PRO A 388 -0.07 13.79 -16.05
N LEU A 389 0.62 12.72 -15.64
CA LEU A 389 1.60 12.04 -16.46
C LEU A 389 0.96 10.79 -17.04
N THR A 390 0.68 10.80 -18.34
CA THR A 390 0.18 9.64 -19.08
C THR A 390 1.08 9.39 -20.25
N PHE A 391 1.70 8.21 -20.29
CA PHE A 391 2.62 7.79 -21.33
C PHE A 391 1.96 6.74 -22.21
N ASP A 392 1.97 6.96 -23.53
CA ASP A 392 1.72 5.92 -24.54
C ASP A 392 3.07 5.33 -24.94
N LEU A 393 3.29 4.06 -24.61
CA LEU A 393 4.58 3.41 -24.70
C LEU A 393 4.50 2.23 -25.67
N VAL A 394 5.56 2.07 -26.44
CA VAL A 394 5.80 0.86 -27.24
C VAL A 394 7.14 0.28 -26.82
N GLY A 395 7.12 -0.93 -26.27
CA GLY A 395 8.30 -1.68 -25.85
C GLY A 395 8.08 -3.16 -26.07
N GLY A 396 9.12 -3.98 -25.93
CA GLY A 396 8.91 -5.43 -25.97
C GLY A 396 8.05 -5.93 -24.80
N PHE A 397 7.51 -7.12 -24.96
CA PHE A 397 6.72 -7.78 -23.92
C PHE A 397 7.54 -8.00 -22.62
N ALA A 398 8.86 -8.20 -22.74
CA ALA A 398 9.76 -8.31 -21.59
C ALA A 398 9.80 -7.02 -20.75
N GLU A 399 9.93 -5.85 -21.39
CA GLU A 399 9.96 -4.54 -20.74
C GLU A 399 8.63 -4.25 -20.05
N TYR A 400 7.52 -4.52 -20.76
CA TYR A 400 6.18 -4.39 -20.21
C TYR A 400 6.03 -5.20 -18.92
N ARG A 401 6.37 -6.50 -18.94
CA ARG A 401 6.28 -7.38 -17.76
C ARG A 401 7.07 -6.84 -16.57
N ASP A 402 8.20 -6.19 -16.83
CA ASP A 402 9.04 -5.62 -15.78
C ASP A 402 8.46 -4.33 -15.19
N LEU A 403 7.91 -3.45 -16.03
CA LEU A 403 7.29 -2.19 -15.61
C LEU A 403 5.91 -2.39 -14.97
N GLU A 404 5.12 -3.36 -15.45
CA GLU A 404 3.77 -3.73 -14.97
C GLU A 404 3.69 -3.88 -13.45
N ARG A 405 4.77 -4.35 -12.83
CA ARG A 405 4.82 -4.65 -11.39
C ARG A 405 4.79 -3.39 -10.50
N HIS A 406 4.86 -2.20 -11.07
CA HIS A 406 4.72 -0.96 -10.30
C HIS A 406 3.28 -0.72 -9.84
N ARG A 407 3.13 -0.37 -8.57
CA ARG A 407 1.83 -0.14 -7.95
C ARG A 407 1.49 1.35 -7.90
N MET A 408 0.21 1.65 -7.69
CA MET A 408 -0.39 3.01 -7.74
C MET A 408 -0.40 3.67 -9.13
N LEU A 409 -0.08 2.92 -10.19
CA LEU A 409 -0.19 3.38 -11.58
C LEU A 409 -1.54 2.97 -12.18
N THR A 410 -2.06 3.78 -13.08
CA THR A 410 -3.08 3.33 -14.04
C THR A 410 -2.34 2.64 -15.17
N GLN A 411 -2.66 1.37 -15.43
CA GLN A 411 -1.96 0.57 -16.43
C GLN A 411 -2.98 -0.10 -17.35
N GLN A 412 -2.75 0.01 -18.65
CA GLN A 412 -3.52 -0.70 -19.68
C GLN A 412 -2.57 -1.16 -20.78
N ARG A 413 -2.92 -2.23 -21.48
CA ARG A 413 -2.15 -2.77 -22.61
C ARG A 413 -3.09 -3.15 -23.74
N GLN A 414 -2.60 -3.09 -24.96
CA GLN A 414 -3.24 -3.75 -26.10
C GLN A 414 -2.87 -5.24 -26.09
N ASP A 415 -3.59 -6.07 -26.86
CA ASP A 415 -3.21 -7.48 -27.00
C ASP A 415 -1.81 -7.63 -27.63
N LEU A 416 -1.07 -8.65 -27.22
CA LEU A 416 0.28 -8.92 -27.74
C LEU A 416 0.18 -9.53 -29.14
N THR A 417 0.66 -8.79 -30.14
CA THR A 417 0.70 -9.22 -31.55
C THR A 417 2.08 -9.03 -32.13
N THR A 418 2.29 -9.52 -33.35
CA THR A 418 3.53 -9.31 -34.10
C THR A 418 3.53 -8.03 -34.94
N GLU A 419 2.39 -7.33 -35.03
CA GLU A 419 2.19 -6.18 -35.94
C GLU A 419 3.08 -4.96 -35.64
N LEU A 420 3.51 -4.78 -34.39
CA LEU A 420 4.45 -3.71 -33.99
C LEU A 420 5.92 -4.12 -34.21
N GLY A 421 6.15 -5.31 -34.76
CA GLY A 421 7.46 -5.86 -35.07
C GLY A 421 8.26 -6.29 -33.84
N PHE A 422 9.52 -6.63 -34.10
CA PHE A 422 10.42 -7.23 -33.12
C PHE A 422 11.61 -6.33 -32.79
N ILE A 423 12.14 -6.44 -31.56
CA ILE A 423 13.38 -5.78 -31.11
C ILE A 423 14.50 -6.82 -31.08
N LEU A 424 15.38 -6.81 -32.09
CA LEU A 424 16.58 -7.65 -32.09
C LEU A 424 17.63 -7.09 -31.10
N PRO A 425 18.03 -7.85 -30.05
CA PRO A 425 19.14 -7.43 -29.21
C PRO A 425 20.45 -7.42 -30.02
N PRO A 426 21.26 -6.34 -29.96
CA PRO A 426 22.49 -6.23 -30.74
C PRO A 426 23.50 -7.33 -30.44
N GLU A 427 23.45 -7.90 -29.23
CA GLU A 427 24.29 -9.03 -28.81
C GLU A 427 24.06 -10.27 -29.67
N MET A 428 22.84 -10.48 -30.21
CA MET A 428 22.54 -11.61 -31.09
C MET A 428 23.30 -11.50 -32.42
N SER A 429 23.44 -10.29 -32.96
CA SER A 429 24.27 -10.02 -34.14
C SER A 429 25.76 -10.24 -33.84
N VAL A 430 26.22 -9.82 -32.65
CA VAL A 430 27.63 -9.98 -32.23
C VAL A 430 28.03 -11.47 -32.16
N ILE A 431 27.13 -12.35 -31.74
CA ILE A 431 27.38 -13.80 -31.68
C ILE A 431 27.03 -14.53 -32.99
N GLY A 432 26.61 -13.80 -34.03
CA GLY A 432 26.33 -14.35 -35.36
C GLY A 432 25.00 -15.11 -35.48
N LEU A 433 24.05 -14.93 -34.56
CA LEU A 433 22.73 -15.60 -34.55
C LEU A 433 21.59 -14.73 -35.09
N GLU A 434 21.89 -13.60 -35.72
CA GLU A 434 20.88 -12.69 -36.25
C GLU A 434 19.99 -13.35 -37.31
N GLY A 435 20.55 -14.18 -38.18
CA GLY A 435 19.80 -14.89 -39.23
C GLY A 435 18.76 -15.84 -38.65
N GLU A 436 19.18 -16.66 -37.69
CA GLU A 436 18.35 -17.64 -37.00
C GLU A 436 17.26 -16.95 -36.17
N VAL A 437 17.56 -15.82 -35.52
CA VAL A 437 16.53 -15.05 -34.80
C VAL A 437 15.50 -14.50 -35.76
N ASN A 438 15.93 -13.91 -36.88
CA ASN A 438 15.01 -13.37 -37.89
C ASN A 438 14.14 -14.46 -38.54
N GLU A 439 14.67 -15.66 -38.74
CA GLU A 439 13.89 -16.82 -39.18
C GLU A 439 12.77 -17.15 -38.19
N VAL A 440 13.09 -17.28 -36.89
CA VAL A 440 12.10 -17.57 -35.84
C VAL A 440 11.06 -16.45 -35.71
N VAL A 441 11.47 -15.19 -35.88
CA VAL A 441 10.54 -14.05 -35.91
C VAL A 441 9.54 -14.21 -37.05
N GLY A 442 10.02 -14.46 -38.28
CA GLY A 442 9.14 -14.69 -39.43
C GLY A 442 8.17 -15.86 -39.21
N MET A 443 8.64 -16.97 -38.65
CA MET A 443 7.78 -18.11 -38.32
C MET A 443 6.69 -17.76 -37.28
N MET A 444 7.03 -16.93 -36.27
CA MET A 444 6.07 -16.47 -35.28
C MET A 444 5.06 -15.48 -35.88
N ASP A 445 5.50 -14.61 -36.80
CA ASP A 445 4.64 -13.66 -37.50
C ASP A 445 3.58 -14.38 -38.34
N ASP A 446 4.01 -15.36 -39.13
CA ASP A 446 3.12 -16.20 -39.95
C ASP A 446 2.15 -17.00 -39.06
N LEU A 447 2.65 -17.65 -38.01
CA LEU A 447 1.81 -18.42 -37.08
C LEU A 447 0.80 -17.52 -36.34
N ASN A 448 1.20 -16.32 -35.91
CA ASN A 448 0.30 -15.35 -35.28
C ASN A 448 -0.83 -14.97 -36.23
N SER A 449 -0.47 -14.67 -37.48
CA SER A 449 -1.39 -14.30 -38.55
C SER A 449 -2.39 -15.43 -38.83
N ASP A 450 -1.92 -16.67 -39.03
CA ASP A 450 -2.76 -17.82 -39.31
C ASP A 450 -3.76 -18.13 -38.19
N ILE A 451 -3.30 -18.12 -36.93
CA ILE A 451 -4.17 -18.33 -35.76
C ILE A 451 -5.26 -17.26 -35.69
N ARG A 452 -4.91 -16.00 -35.96
CA ARG A 452 -5.89 -14.89 -35.95
C ARG A 452 -6.85 -14.98 -37.13
N HIS A 453 -6.40 -15.33 -38.33
CA HIS A 453 -7.26 -15.56 -39.50
C HIS A 453 -8.23 -16.73 -39.30
N ALA A 454 -7.85 -17.74 -38.50
CA ALA A 454 -8.75 -18.81 -38.07
C ALA A 454 -9.81 -18.37 -37.04
N GLY A 455 -9.84 -17.09 -36.67
CA GLY A 455 -10.79 -16.52 -35.70
C GLY A 455 -10.36 -16.65 -34.24
N LEU A 456 -9.18 -17.23 -33.96
CA LEU A 456 -8.66 -17.43 -32.60
C LEU A 456 -7.87 -16.21 -32.10
N ILE A 457 -8.49 -15.02 -32.18
CA ILE A 457 -7.82 -13.73 -31.99
C ILE A 457 -7.03 -13.67 -30.67
N GLN A 458 -7.66 -14.05 -29.55
CA GLN A 458 -7.03 -14.01 -28.23
C GLN A 458 -5.92 -15.05 -28.07
N ALA A 459 -6.06 -16.23 -28.66
CA ALA A 459 -5.05 -17.27 -28.61
C ALA A 459 -3.82 -16.94 -29.49
N GLY A 460 -3.96 -16.03 -30.46
CA GLY A 460 -2.85 -15.52 -31.26
C GLY A 460 -1.70 -14.97 -30.40
N GLN A 461 -1.99 -14.43 -29.21
CA GLN A 461 -0.96 -13.93 -28.30
C GLN A 461 0.09 -14.99 -27.89
N TYR A 462 -0.26 -16.28 -27.94
CA TYR A 462 0.67 -17.38 -27.67
C TYR A 462 1.72 -17.58 -28.78
N ALA A 463 1.46 -17.08 -29.99
CA ALA A 463 2.39 -17.09 -31.12
C ALA A 463 3.11 -15.73 -31.21
N THR A 464 3.88 -15.41 -30.18
CA THR A 464 4.73 -14.20 -30.11
C THR A 464 6.01 -14.52 -29.32
N LEU A 465 6.95 -13.57 -29.31
CA LEU A 465 8.24 -13.66 -28.60
C LEU A 465 8.33 -12.52 -27.60
N PHE A 466 9.18 -12.66 -26.58
CA PHE A 466 9.32 -11.65 -25.52
C PHE A 466 9.80 -10.28 -26.02
N ASN A 467 10.44 -10.23 -27.18
CA ASN A 467 10.91 -9.01 -27.81
C ASN A 467 9.99 -8.50 -28.93
N HIS A 468 8.85 -9.15 -29.17
CA HIS A 468 7.78 -8.53 -29.96
C HIS A 468 7.24 -7.31 -29.21
N ARG A 469 7.06 -6.21 -29.95
CA ARG A 469 6.61 -4.95 -29.38
C ARG A 469 5.14 -5.03 -29.01
N MET A 470 4.82 -4.41 -27.88
CA MET A 470 3.50 -4.26 -27.32
C MET A 470 3.27 -2.79 -27.01
N ARG A 471 2.06 -2.30 -27.29
CA ARG A 471 1.64 -0.97 -26.86
C ARG A 471 0.98 -1.06 -25.49
N PHE A 472 1.41 -0.18 -24.59
CA PHE A 472 0.85 -0.09 -23.25
C PHE A 472 0.87 1.36 -22.76
N MET A 473 -0.04 1.66 -21.83
CA MET A 473 -0.20 2.97 -21.25
C MET A 473 0.12 2.91 -19.76
N LEU A 474 0.89 3.90 -19.29
CA LEU A 474 1.14 4.14 -17.86
C LEU A 474 0.69 5.55 -17.49
N GLY A 475 -0.31 5.65 -16.64
CA GLY A 475 -0.82 6.91 -16.05
C GLY A 475 -0.43 7.03 -14.58
N MET A 476 0.12 8.16 -14.16
CA MET A 476 0.61 8.34 -12.79
C MET A 476 0.70 9.80 -12.30
N ASN A 477 0.77 9.94 -10.97
CA ASN A 477 1.14 11.19 -10.30
C ASN A 477 2.66 11.34 -10.17
N LEU A 478 3.15 12.53 -9.81
CA LEU A 478 4.59 12.79 -9.73
C LEU A 478 5.28 11.97 -8.63
N ARG A 479 4.59 11.62 -7.54
CA ARG A 479 5.13 10.73 -6.49
C ARG A 479 5.37 9.31 -6.99
N ALA A 480 4.42 8.78 -7.74
CA ALA A 480 4.51 7.47 -8.36
C ALA A 480 5.60 7.47 -9.46
N PHE A 481 5.71 8.57 -10.21
CA PHE A 481 6.79 8.76 -11.18
C PHE A 481 8.17 8.84 -10.51
N GLN A 482 8.33 9.61 -9.42
CA GLN A 482 9.55 9.64 -8.60
C GLN A 482 9.95 8.23 -8.16
N HIS A 483 8.99 7.42 -7.71
CA HIS A 483 9.27 6.05 -7.31
C HIS A 483 9.68 5.16 -8.49
N LEU A 484 8.94 5.20 -9.60
CA LEU A 484 9.22 4.43 -10.81
C LEU A 484 10.59 4.77 -11.38
N SER A 485 10.83 6.05 -11.68
CA SER A 485 12.01 6.51 -12.40
C SER A 485 13.28 6.23 -11.62
N GLU A 486 13.32 6.57 -10.33
CA GLU A 486 14.51 6.33 -9.50
C GLU A 486 14.77 4.84 -9.24
N LEU A 487 13.75 3.98 -9.29
CA LEU A 487 13.94 2.55 -9.10
C LEU A 487 14.34 1.85 -10.40
N ARG A 488 13.70 2.19 -11.52
CA ARG A 488 13.81 1.47 -12.79
C ARG A 488 14.91 1.94 -13.70
N THR A 489 15.62 3.00 -13.36
CA THR A 489 16.85 3.39 -14.07
C THR A 489 18.13 2.88 -13.40
N GLN A 490 18.04 2.20 -12.25
CA GLN A 490 19.22 1.74 -11.52
C GLN A 490 20.06 0.74 -12.34
N PRO A 491 21.40 0.72 -12.19
CA PRO A 491 22.32 -0.10 -13.01
C PRO A 491 22.03 -1.61 -13.01
N ALA A 492 21.42 -2.13 -11.95
CA ALA A 492 21.03 -3.54 -11.87
C ALA A 492 19.89 -3.92 -12.83
N GLY A 493 19.20 -2.93 -13.41
CA GLY A 493 18.07 -3.14 -14.30
C GLY A 493 18.46 -3.57 -15.72
N HIS A 494 17.49 -4.10 -16.47
CA HIS A 494 17.64 -4.39 -17.88
C HIS A 494 17.64 -3.09 -18.70
N PHE A 495 18.53 -2.94 -19.70
CA PHE A 495 18.67 -1.64 -20.38
C PHE A 495 17.41 -1.17 -21.03
N SER A 496 16.66 -2.06 -21.65
CA SER A 496 15.54 -1.65 -22.50
C SER A 496 14.43 -0.96 -21.71
N TYR A 497 14.09 -1.43 -20.52
CA TYR A 497 13.19 -0.66 -19.65
C TYR A 497 13.89 0.52 -18.98
N ARG A 498 15.20 0.44 -18.69
CA ARG A 498 15.96 1.58 -18.13
C ARG A 498 15.93 2.76 -19.10
N SER A 499 16.25 2.54 -20.37
CA SER A 499 16.27 3.55 -21.43
C SER A 499 14.88 4.12 -21.66
N MET A 500 13.85 3.27 -21.72
CA MET A 500 12.45 3.73 -21.79
C MET A 500 12.10 4.66 -20.63
N VAL A 501 12.47 4.32 -19.40
CA VAL A 501 12.17 5.15 -18.22
C VAL A 501 13.04 6.42 -18.18
N MET A 502 14.27 6.39 -18.70
CA MET A 502 15.09 7.59 -18.91
C MET A 502 14.43 8.54 -19.92
N GLU A 503 13.89 8.01 -21.02
CA GLU A 503 13.12 8.79 -22.02
C GLU A 503 11.86 9.38 -21.41
N MET A 504 11.13 8.62 -20.59
CA MET A 504 10.00 9.15 -19.80
C MET A 504 10.46 10.30 -18.90
N ALA A 505 11.60 10.19 -18.22
CA ALA A 505 12.13 11.25 -17.37
C ALA A 505 12.58 12.49 -18.14
N ASN A 506 13.10 12.31 -19.35
CA ASN A 506 13.42 13.43 -20.25
C ASN A 506 12.14 14.14 -20.71
N ALA A 507 11.11 13.39 -21.14
CA ALA A 507 9.82 13.96 -21.56
C ALA A 507 9.13 14.73 -20.41
N VAL A 508 9.16 14.20 -19.18
CA VAL A 508 8.63 14.92 -18.01
C VAL A 508 9.42 16.19 -17.72
N THR A 509 10.76 16.14 -17.86
CA THR A 509 11.62 17.31 -17.63
C THR A 509 11.42 18.38 -18.70
N GLU A 510 11.19 17.98 -19.95
CA GLU A 510 10.89 18.90 -21.04
C GLU A 510 9.56 19.62 -20.82
N LEU A 511 8.52 18.87 -20.44
CA LEU A 511 7.19 19.43 -20.18
C LEU A 511 7.11 20.23 -18.87
N TYR A 512 7.81 19.76 -17.83
CA TYR A 512 7.81 20.33 -16.47
C TYR A 512 9.24 20.42 -15.91
N PRO A 513 10.06 21.40 -16.32
CA PRO A 513 11.47 21.49 -15.92
C PRO A 513 11.69 21.48 -14.40
N TRP A 514 10.78 22.09 -13.65
CA TRP A 514 10.82 22.12 -12.18
C TRP A 514 10.66 20.73 -11.54
N ALA A 515 10.00 19.78 -12.21
CA ALA A 515 9.72 18.46 -11.67
C ALA A 515 11.00 17.62 -11.48
N LYS A 516 12.06 17.91 -12.25
CA LYS A 516 13.36 17.22 -12.18
C LYS A 516 13.96 17.18 -10.78
N THR A 517 13.70 18.21 -9.98
CA THR A 517 14.17 18.28 -8.58
C THR A 517 13.63 17.15 -7.70
N PHE A 518 12.47 16.57 -8.06
CA PHE A 518 11.82 15.49 -7.31
C PHE A 518 12.30 14.09 -7.69
N TYR A 519 12.90 13.90 -8.87
CA TYR A 519 13.43 12.61 -9.30
C TYR A 519 14.95 12.70 -9.59
N ASN A 520 15.67 13.40 -8.72
CA ASN A 520 17.09 13.67 -8.85
C ASN A 520 17.99 12.41 -8.71
N PHE A 521 17.43 11.26 -8.37
CA PHE A 521 18.13 9.97 -8.34
C PHE A 521 17.85 9.09 -9.57
N VAL A 522 17.28 9.66 -10.64
CA VAL A 522 17.28 9.01 -11.96
C VAL A 522 18.72 8.85 -12.42
N ASP A 523 19.07 7.62 -12.76
CA ASP A 523 20.41 7.24 -13.16
C ASP A 523 20.46 7.14 -14.69
N TYR A 524 21.14 8.08 -15.33
CA TYR A 524 21.33 8.15 -16.78
C TYR A 524 22.60 7.45 -17.26
N SER A 525 23.29 6.69 -16.40
CA SER A 525 24.52 5.98 -16.76
C SER A 525 24.23 4.79 -17.69
N ASP A 526 25.16 4.56 -18.63
CA ASP A 526 25.17 3.40 -19.53
C ASP A 526 23.80 3.14 -20.20
N PRO A 527 23.32 4.04 -21.06
CA PRO A 527 21.98 3.94 -21.68
C PRO A 527 21.80 2.69 -22.57
N GLY A 528 22.87 1.92 -22.82
CA GLY A 528 22.83 0.67 -23.59
C GLY A 528 23.19 -0.62 -22.82
N ASN A 529 23.26 -0.61 -21.47
CA ASN A 529 23.75 -1.73 -20.61
C ASN A 529 25.06 -2.41 -21.06
N LYS A 530 26.00 -1.73 -21.69
CA LYS A 530 27.17 -2.45 -22.20
C LYS A 530 28.03 -3.08 -21.09
N ILE A 531 28.00 -2.53 -19.87
CA ILE A 531 28.94 -2.91 -18.78
C ILE A 531 28.28 -2.92 -17.39
N SER A 532 27.30 -2.05 -17.15
CA SER A 532 26.80 -1.70 -15.81
C SER A 532 26.09 -2.84 -15.06
N ARG A 533 25.19 -3.58 -15.73
CA ARG A 533 24.45 -4.68 -15.10
C ARG A 533 25.33 -5.84 -14.66
N ALA A 534 26.25 -6.28 -15.52
CA ALA A 534 27.19 -7.37 -15.20
C ALA A 534 28.13 -6.97 -14.04
N THR A 535 28.59 -5.72 -14.02
CA THR A 535 29.43 -5.18 -12.94
C THR A 535 28.67 -5.09 -11.61
N GLU A 536 27.41 -4.67 -11.62
CA GLU A 536 26.60 -4.57 -10.40
C GLU A 536 26.21 -5.96 -9.86
N GLN A 537 25.86 -6.90 -10.75
CA GLN A 537 25.67 -8.30 -10.37
C GLN A 537 26.93 -8.87 -9.74
N SER A 538 28.11 -8.64 -10.34
CA SER A 538 29.40 -9.06 -9.79
C SER A 538 29.69 -8.43 -8.41
N LYS A 539 29.36 -7.15 -8.19
CA LYS A 539 29.50 -6.50 -6.87
C LYS A 539 28.54 -7.07 -5.83
N ILE A 540 27.30 -7.36 -6.20
CA ILE A 540 26.31 -7.99 -5.31
C ILE A 540 26.81 -9.38 -4.91
N SER A 541 27.22 -10.20 -5.89
CA SER A 541 27.81 -11.51 -5.63
C SER A 541 29.10 -11.41 -4.80
N GLY A 542 29.95 -10.41 -5.03
CA GLY A 542 31.17 -10.16 -4.26
C GLY A 542 30.93 -9.76 -2.80
N ARG A 543 29.91 -8.91 -2.53
CA ARG A 543 29.49 -8.59 -1.15
C ARG A 543 28.90 -9.80 -0.43
N ASN A 544 28.18 -10.66 -1.17
CA ASN A 544 27.63 -11.91 -0.64
C ASN A 544 28.77 -12.87 -0.23
N LEU A 545 29.78 -13.04 -1.09
CA LEU A 545 30.98 -13.83 -0.78
C LEU A 545 31.74 -13.31 0.46
N ALA A 546 31.91 -11.99 0.57
CA ALA A 546 32.60 -11.37 1.71
C ALA A 546 31.84 -11.47 3.05
N SER A 547 30.53 -11.73 3.01
CA SER A 547 29.69 -11.92 4.21
C SER A 547 29.47 -13.39 4.55
N GLY A 548 30.20 -14.32 3.91
CA GLY A 548 30.06 -15.76 4.14
C GLY A 548 28.77 -16.36 3.58
N VAL A 549 28.12 -15.65 2.65
CA VAL A 549 26.94 -16.14 1.93
C VAL A 549 27.42 -16.98 0.76
N ASP A 550 27.09 -18.28 0.78
CA ASP A 550 27.40 -19.21 -0.31
C ASP A 550 26.81 -18.72 -1.64
N ALA A 551 27.68 -18.60 -2.65
CA ALA A 551 27.36 -18.12 -4.00
C ALA A 551 26.60 -19.17 -4.84
N SER A 552 26.34 -20.37 -4.30
CA SER A 552 25.48 -21.39 -4.93
C SER A 552 24.02 -20.95 -5.15
N LEU A 553 23.64 -19.75 -4.67
CA LEU A 553 22.34 -19.11 -4.86
C LEU A 553 22.25 -18.26 -6.14
N ASP A 554 23.37 -17.99 -6.82
CA ASP A 554 23.41 -17.29 -8.11
C ASP A 554 23.38 -18.27 -9.32
N ILE A 555 23.24 -19.58 -9.07
CA ILE A 555 23.12 -20.64 -10.09
C ILE A 555 21.76 -21.34 -9.99
#